data_AF-A0A5K1DJ33-F1
#
_entry.id   AF-A0A5K1DJ33-F1
#
_cell.length_a   1.000
_cell.length_b   1.000
_cell.length_c   1.000
_cell.angle_alpha   90.00
_cell.angle_beta   90.00
_cell.angle_gamma   90.00
#
_symmetry.space_group_name_H-M   'P 1'
#
loop_
_entity.id
_entity.type
_entity.pdbx_description
1 polymer ?
#
loop_
_entity_poly.entity_id
_entity_poly.type
_entity_poly.pdbx_seq_one_letter_code
_entity_poly.pdbx_strand_id
1 'polypeptide(L)' 'SQAETRSFVEPIKPLSSNDDGTYIIGGGRSGAIYLWE' A
#
# COMPACT_ATOMS: atom_id res chain seq x y z
N SER A 1 -6.91 -15.49 12.01
CA SER A 1 -6.17 -15.69 10.75
C SER A 1 -5.09 -14.61 10.67
N GLN A 2 -3.91 -14.93 10.14
CA GLN A 2 -2.90 -13.93 9.83
C GLN A 2 -3.18 -13.39 8.43
N ALA A 3 -3.21 -12.07 8.26
CA ALA A 3 -3.35 -11.47 6.94
C ALA A 3 -2.14 -11.84 6.07
N GLU A 4 -2.36 -12.08 4.78
CA GLU A 4 -1.27 -12.30 3.84
C GLU A 4 -0.37 -11.07 3.80
N THR A 5 0.92 -11.26 4.11
CA THR A 5 1.89 -10.17 4.12
C THR A 5 2.67 -10.18 2.80
N ARG A 6 2.62 -9.07 2.06
CA ARG A 6 3.50 -8.84 0.91
C ARG A 6 4.78 -8.17 1.41
N SER A 7 5.93 -8.71 1.03
CA SER A 7 7.23 -8.10 1.30
C SER A 7 7.68 -7.26 0.09
N PHE A 8 8.18 -6.05 0.34
CA PHE A 8 8.67 -5.14 -0.68
C PHE A 8 10.14 -4.82 -0.44
N VAL A 9 10.89 -4.62 -1.51
CA VAL A 9 12.34 -4.33 -1.47
C VAL A 9 12.60 -2.93 -0.90
N GLU A 10 11.61 -2.03 -0.99
CA GLU A 10 11.65 -0.69 -0.43
C GLU A 10 10.50 -0.45 0.56
N PRO A 11 10.66 0.47 1.54
CA PRO A 11 9.57 0.87 2.41
C PRO A 11 8.45 1.53 1.61
N ILE A 12 7.22 1.05 1.77
CA ILE A 12 6.03 1.69 1.21
C ILE A 12 5.40 2.61 2.25
N LYS A 13 5.21 3.89 1.91
CA LYS A 13 4.48 4.84 2.74
C LYS A 13 3.05 5.01 2.25
N PRO A 14 2.05 5.12 3.14
CA PRO A 14 0.68 5.43 2.73
C PRO A 14 0.61 6.84 2.14
N LEU A 15 -0.20 6.99 1.09
CA LEU A 15 -0.43 8.26 0.41
C LEU A 15 -1.89 8.71 0.56
N SER A 16 -2.85 7.81 0.36
CA SER A 16 -4.29 8.12 0.45
C SER A 16 -5.13 6.85 0.57
N SER A 17 -6.38 6.99 1.00
CA SER A 17 -7.42 5.96 0.94
C SER A 17 -8.67 6.53 0.28
N ASN A 18 -9.54 5.66 -0.24
CA ASN A 18 -10.90 6.06 -0.61
C ASN A 18 -11.76 6.29 0.65
N ASP A 19 -12.96 6.85 0.46
CA ASP A 19 -13.83 7.32 1.55
C ASP A 19 -14.27 6.20 2.50
N ASP A 20 -14.47 4.98 2.00
CA ASP A 20 -14.90 3.83 2.79
C ASP A 20 -13.73 2.97 3.34
N GLY A 21 -12.50 3.30 2.95
CA GLY A 21 -11.28 2.62 3.41
C GLY A 21 -11.04 1.24 2.78
N THR A 22 -11.81 0.84 1.78
CA THR A 22 -11.61 -0.42 1.04
C THR A 22 -10.38 -0.38 0.15
N TYR A 23 -9.89 0.80 -0.21
CA TYR A 23 -8.71 0.95 -1.07
C TYR A 23 -7.68 1.86 -0.44
N ILE A 24 -6.42 1.41 -0.46
CA ILE A 24 -5.27 2.20 0.00
C ILE A 24 -4.26 2.34 -1.12
N ILE A 25 -3.75 3.55 -1.31
CA ILE A 25 -2.64 3.86 -2.20
C ILE A 25 -1.39 4.10 -1.36
N GLY A 26 -0.29 3.46 -1.73
CA GLY A 26 1.03 3.66 -1.14
C GLY A 26 2.09 3.92 -2.19
N GLY A 27 3.18 4.56 -1.77
CA GLY A 27 4.29 4.95 -2.65
C GLY A 27 5.64 4.50 -2.11
N GLY A 28 6.52 4.09 -3.03
CA GLY A 28 7.94 3.81 -2.79
C GLY A 28 8.83 5.01 -3.14
N ARG A 29 10.08 4.99 -2.65
CA ARG A 29 11.11 6.00 -2.99
C ARG A 29 11.53 5.91 -4.47
N SER A 30 11.34 4.75 -5.09
CA SER A 30 11.54 4.55 -6.54
C SER A 30 10.54 5.32 -7.42
N GLY A 31 9.44 5.82 -6.84
CA GLY A 31 8.30 6.36 -7.58
C GLY A 31 7.24 5.32 -7.94
N ALA A 32 7.42 4.06 -7.55
CA ALA A 32 6.39 3.04 -7.69
C ALA A 32 5.15 3.36 -6.85
N ILE A 33 3.97 3.11 -7.44
CA ILE A 33 2.67 3.26 -6.79
C ILE A 33 2.04 1.88 -6.66
N TYR A 34 1.46 1.63 -5.50
CA TYR A 34 0.87 0.36 -5.13
C TYR A 34 -0.57 0.58 -4.64
N LEU A 35 -1.45 -0.37 -4.99
CA LEU A 35 -2.86 -0.38 -4.63
C LEU A 35 -3.17 -1.67 -3.86
N TRP A 36 -3.92 -1.54 -2.77
CA TRP A 36 -4.44 -2.63 -1.96
C TRP A 36 -5.94 -2.51 -1.75
N GLU A 37 -6.54 -3.66 -1.47
CA GLU A 37 -7.93 -3.89 -1.03
C GLU A 37 -7.95 -4.34 0.43
#